data_AF-A0A3P7N7Y5-F1
#
_entry.id   AF-A0A3P7N7Y5-F1
#
_cell.length_a   1.000
_cell.length_b   1.000
_cell.length_c   1.000
_cell.angle_alpha   90.00
_cell.angle_beta   90.00
_cell.angle_gamma   90.00
#
_symmetry.space_group_name_H-M   'P 1'
#
loop_
_entity.id
_entity.type
_entity.pdbx_description
1 polymer ?
#
loop_
_entity_poly.entity_id
_entity_poly.type
_entity_poly.pdbx_seq_one_letter_code
_entity_poly.pdbx_strand_id
1 'polypeptide(L)'
;MLSNHPEKGNKCQMQYPPGNEIYRCKNISVFEVDGYSSKLYCQQLCLLAKLFLDHKTLYYDVEPFLFYVATVRDRWGYHLVGYFSKEKRSAQKYNLSCIMVLPSYQKQAFGRFLIDFSTVATTFIFICYN
;
A
#
# COMPACT_ATOMS: atom_id res chain seq x y z
N MET A 1 6.39 -33.10 17.43
CA MET A 1 5.46 -32.84 18.55
C MET A 1 5.82 -31.50 19.16
N LEU A 2 5.14 -30.42 18.78
CA LEU A 2 5.07 -29.22 19.61
C LEU A 2 3.59 -29.01 19.91
N SER A 3 3.28 -29.32 21.15
CA SER A 3 1.98 -29.44 21.77
C SER A 3 1.30 -28.09 21.95
N ASN A 4 0.04 -28.06 21.53
CA ASN A 4 -1.09 -27.29 22.04
C ASN A 4 -0.81 -26.37 23.25
N HIS A 5 -0.83 -25.06 23.01
CA HIS A 5 -1.31 -24.06 23.96
C HIS A 5 -2.56 -23.41 23.35
N PRO A 6 -3.67 -23.29 24.09
CA PRO A 6 -4.85 -22.57 23.62
C PRO A 6 -4.58 -21.08 23.83
N GLU A 7 -3.79 -20.46 22.96
CA GLU A 7 -3.73 -19.01 22.93
C GLU A 7 -5.09 -18.51 22.41
N LYS A 8 -5.88 -17.90 23.30
CA LYS A 8 -6.90 -16.91 22.92
C LYS A 8 -6.18 -15.68 22.36
N GLY A 9 -5.38 -15.86 21.32
CA GLY A 9 -4.87 -14.76 20.51
C GLY A 9 -6.05 -14.19 19.74
N ASN A 10 -6.32 -12.90 19.90
CA ASN A 10 -7.25 -12.18 19.05
C ASN A 10 -6.92 -12.51 17.59
N LYS A 11 -7.78 -13.31 16.95
CA LYS A 11 -7.62 -13.61 15.53
C LYS A 11 -7.67 -12.28 14.79
N CYS A 12 -6.68 -12.00 13.94
CA CYS A 12 -6.71 -10.83 13.07
C CYS A 12 -7.96 -10.93 12.20
N GLN A 13 -8.90 -10.00 12.38
CA GLN A 13 -10.16 -9.96 11.61
C GLN A 13 -10.00 -9.20 10.29
N MET A 14 -8.89 -8.49 10.11
CA MET A 14 -8.63 -7.65 8.94
C MET A 14 -8.15 -8.51 7.77
N GLN A 15 -8.93 -8.53 6.70
CA GLN A 15 -8.64 -9.29 5.47
C GLN A 15 -8.30 -8.37 4.28
N TYR A 16 -8.27 -7.06 4.49
CA TYR A 16 -8.03 -6.04 3.48
C TYR A 16 -7.26 -4.85 4.08
N PRO A 17 -6.49 -4.09 3.28
CA PRO A 17 -5.88 -2.86 3.74
C PRO A 17 -6.91 -1.88 4.32
N PRO A 18 -6.59 -1.10 5.37
CA PRO A 18 -7.47 -0.02 5.81
C PRO A 18 -7.62 1.04 4.70
N GLY A 19 -8.56 1.98 4.86
CA GLY A 19 -8.79 3.05 3.89
C GLY A 19 -9.82 2.67 2.82
N ASN A 20 -9.78 3.38 1.69
CA ASN A 20 -10.79 3.28 0.65
C ASN A 20 -10.27 2.50 -0.56
N GLU A 21 -11.05 1.56 -1.06
CA GLU A 21 -10.77 0.93 -2.34
C GLU A 21 -11.14 1.90 -3.47
N ILE A 22 -10.12 2.38 -4.19
CA ILE A 22 -10.28 3.40 -5.25
C ILE A 22 -10.17 2.81 -6.66
N TYR A 23 -9.77 1.55 -6.77
CA TYR A 23 -9.69 0.83 -8.03
C TYR A 23 -9.95 -0.66 -7.83
N ARG A 24 -10.72 -1.24 -8.73
CA ARG A 24 -10.97 -2.68 -8.81
C ARG A 24 -11.07 -3.13 -10.26
N CYS A 25 -10.27 -4.12 -10.64
CA CYS A 25 -10.37 -4.80 -11.92
C CYS A 25 -10.05 -6.28 -11.75
N LYS A 26 -11.03 -7.16 -12.05
CA LYS A 26 -10.94 -8.61 -11.84
C LYS A 26 -10.56 -8.94 -10.38
N ASN A 27 -9.37 -9.48 -10.16
CA ASN A 27 -8.81 -9.83 -8.86
C ASN A 27 -7.82 -8.80 -8.33
N ILE A 28 -7.54 -7.70 -9.05
CA ILE A 28 -6.62 -6.65 -8.61
C ILE A 28 -7.42 -5.50 -7.99
N SER A 29 -6.98 -5.01 -6.84
CA SER A 29 -7.59 -3.87 -6.14
C SER A 29 -6.52 -2.91 -5.63
N VAL A 30 -6.78 -1.60 -5.66
CA VAL A 30 -5.90 -0.57 -5.07
C VAL A 30 -6.65 0.18 -3.99
N PHE A 31 -6.04 0.26 -2.81
CA PHE A 31 -6.55 0.98 -1.66
C PHE A 31 -5.76 2.28 -1.44
N GLU A 32 -6.45 3.39 -1.25
CA GLU A 32 -5.87 4.63 -0.78
C GLU A 32 -5.93 4.66 0.76
N VAL A 33 -4.74 4.72 1.37
CA VAL A 33 -4.56 4.68 2.81
C VAL A 33 -3.88 5.97 3.26
N ASP A 34 -4.55 6.71 4.13
CA ASP A 34 -3.99 7.91 4.73
C ASP A 34 -3.06 7.54 5.90
N GLY A 35 -1.78 7.95 5.82
CA GLY A 35 -0.79 7.73 6.88
C GLY A 35 -1.09 8.44 8.20
N TYR A 36 -1.90 9.50 8.20
CA TYR A 36 -2.39 10.16 9.41
C TYR A 36 -3.45 9.29 10.10
N SER A 37 -4.45 8.82 9.35
CA SER A 37 -5.56 8.04 9.90
C SER A 37 -5.18 6.59 10.23
N SER A 38 -4.23 6.00 9.48
CA SER A 38 -3.80 4.59 9.60
C SER A 38 -2.31 4.47 9.91
N LYS A 39 -1.82 5.29 10.85
CA LYS A 39 -0.38 5.42 11.17
C LYS A 39 0.35 4.09 11.37
N LEU A 40 -0.17 3.21 12.23
CA LEU A 40 0.49 1.93 12.54
C LEU A 40 0.64 1.04 11.29
N TYR A 41 -0.41 0.94 10.47
CA TYR A 41 -0.38 0.17 9.23
C TYR A 41 0.66 0.72 8.25
N CYS A 42 0.69 2.04 8.07
CA CYS A 42 1.63 2.70 7.17
C CYS A 42 3.08 2.58 7.65
N GLN A 43 3.33 2.62 8.97
CA GLN A 43 4.66 2.39 9.55
C GLN A 43 5.12 0.93 9.31
N GLN A 44 4.24 -0.04 9.57
CA GLN A 44 4.54 -1.47 9.29
C GLN A 44 4.83 -1.70 7.81
N LEU A 45 4.05 -1.08 6.92
CA LEU A 45 4.28 -1.13 5.47
C LEU A 45 5.62 -0.49 5.07
N CYS A 46 6.00 0.61 5.72
CA CYS A 46 7.30 1.26 5.50
C CYS A 46 8.46 0.39 5.96
N LEU A 47 8.35 -0.25 7.13
CA LEU A 47 9.35 -1.17 7.65
C LEU A 47 9.52 -2.39 6.73
N LEU A 48 8.41 -2.97 6.26
CA LEU A 48 8.45 -4.04 5.27
C LEU A 48 9.17 -3.59 3.99
N ALA A 49 8.86 -2.40 3.47
CA ALA A 49 9.55 -1.88 2.30
C ALA A 49 11.03 -1.59 2.51
N LYS A 50 11.45 -1.18 3.72
CA LYS A 50 12.86 -0.90 4.03
C LYS A 50 13.75 -2.13 3.85
N LEU A 51 13.19 -3.34 3.97
CA LEU A 51 13.88 -4.60 3.71
C LEU A 51 14.25 -4.79 2.22
N PHE A 52 13.54 -4.10 1.32
CA PHE A 52 13.69 -4.24 -0.13
C PHE A 52 14.11 -2.92 -0.82
N LEU A 53 14.11 -1.81 -0.09
CA LEU A 53 14.49 -0.48 -0.58
C LEU A 53 15.64 0.07 0.25
N ASP A 54 16.83 0.11 -0.34
CA ASP A 54 18.04 0.58 0.35
C ASP A 54 17.96 2.07 0.72
N HIS A 55 17.41 2.88 -0.18
CA HIS A 55 17.35 4.34 -0.04
C HIS A 55 16.07 4.87 0.64
N LYS A 56 15.25 4.01 1.25
CA LYS A 56 14.07 4.48 2.01
C LYS A 56 14.52 5.05 3.36
N THR A 57 14.37 6.36 3.54
CA THR A 57 14.83 7.10 4.74
C THR A 57 13.71 7.38 5.76
N LEU A 58 12.46 7.49 5.31
CA LEU A 58 11.31 7.79 6.16
C LEU A 58 10.43 6.54 6.35
N TYR A 59 10.26 6.14 7.62
CA TYR A 59 9.46 4.97 8.00
C TYR A 59 8.60 5.17 9.26
N TYR A 60 8.84 6.20 10.07
CA TYR A 60 8.00 6.56 11.22
C TYR A 60 7.09 7.77 10.97
N ASP A 61 7.60 8.77 10.26
CA ASP A 61 6.86 9.99 9.89
C ASP A 61 6.02 9.75 8.64
N VAL A 62 4.91 9.04 8.80
CA VAL A 62 4.03 8.59 7.71
C VAL A 62 2.84 9.51 7.48
N GLU A 63 2.51 10.37 8.44
CA GLU A 63 1.37 11.29 8.40
C GLU A 63 1.31 12.22 7.18
N PRO A 64 2.45 12.71 6.65
CA PRO A 64 2.45 13.54 5.45
C PRO A 64 2.12 12.80 4.14
N PHE A 65 1.99 11.47 4.17
CA PHE A 65 1.88 10.64 2.97
C PHE A 65 0.52 9.97 2.81
N LEU A 66 0.12 9.80 1.55
CA LEU A 66 -0.87 8.82 1.10
C LEU A 66 -0.15 7.58 0.60
N PHE A 67 -0.74 6.41 0.84
CA PHE A 67 -0.24 5.12 0.40
C PHE A 67 -1.27 4.46 -0.52
N TYR A 68 -0.83 4.07 -1.71
CA TYR A 68 -1.65 3.38 -2.70
C TYR A 68 -1.26 1.91 -2.72
N VAL A 69 -2.03 1.10 -2.03
CA VAL A 69 -1.72 -0.31 -1.75
C VAL A 69 -2.40 -1.20 -2.77
N ALA A 70 -1.61 -1.83 -3.64
CA ALA A 70 -2.10 -2.80 -4.61
C ALA A 70 -2.17 -4.20 -3.99
N THR A 71 -3.26 -4.89 -4.28
CA THR A 71 -3.55 -6.22 -3.76
C THR A 71 -4.07 -7.14 -4.86
N VAL A 72 -3.84 -8.44 -4.68
CA VAL A 72 -4.51 -9.51 -5.42
C VAL A 72 -5.49 -10.19 -4.46
N ARG A 73 -6.74 -10.31 -4.89
CA ARG A 73 -7.83 -10.90 -4.13
C ARG A 73 -8.04 -12.35 -4.49
N ASP A 74 -8.25 -13.18 -3.48
CA ASP A 74 -8.74 -14.54 -3.62
C ASP A 74 -9.84 -14.86 -2.57
N ARG A 75 -10.08 -16.14 -2.29
CA ARG A 75 -11.11 -16.58 -1.34
C ARG A 75 -10.78 -16.27 0.13
N TRP A 76 -9.53 -15.98 0.46
CA TRP A 76 -9.07 -15.72 1.84
C TRP A 76 -8.91 -14.24 2.16
N GLY A 77 -8.93 -13.36 1.15
CA GLY A 77 -8.87 -11.91 1.35
C GLY A 77 -8.05 -11.21 0.26
N TYR A 78 -7.44 -10.10 0.67
CA TYR A 78 -6.61 -9.24 -0.18
C TYR A 78 -5.15 -9.38 0.21
N HIS A 79 -4.37 -9.91 -0.72
CA HIS A 79 -2.94 -10.15 -0.52
C HIS A 79 -2.16 -8.96 -1.05
N LEU A 80 -1.32 -8.38 -0.21
CA LEU A 80 -0.41 -7.30 -0.62
C LEU A 80 0.45 -7.77 -1.80
N VAL A 81 0.51 -6.94 -2.84
CA VAL A 81 1.41 -7.11 -3.99
C VAL A 81 2.52 -6.08 -3.95
N GLY A 82 2.18 -4.85 -3.62
CA GLY A 82 3.08 -3.72 -3.62
C GLY A 82 2.33 -2.44 -3.27
N TYR A 83 3.06 -1.33 -3.20
CA TYR A 83 2.46 -0.02 -3.02
C TYR A 83 3.36 1.07 -3.63
N PHE A 84 2.79 2.26 -3.80
CA PHE A 84 3.58 3.49 -3.83
C PHE A 84 3.07 4.49 -2.80
N SER A 85 3.95 5.34 -2.28
CA SER A 85 3.57 6.45 -1.42
C SER A 85 3.70 7.78 -2.15
N LYS A 86 2.91 8.76 -1.75
CA LYS A 86 2.89 10.11 -2.30
C LYS A 86 2.70 11.12 -1.17
N GLU A 87 3.53 12.16 -1.13
CA GLU A 87 3.31 13.29 -0.22
C GLU A 87 1.99 13.99 -0.54
N LYS A 88 1.20 14.28 0.50
CA LYS A 88 -0.04 15.06 0.38
C LYS A 88 0.22 16.46 -0.15
N ARG A 89 1.37 17.05 0.22
CA ARG A 89 1.80 18.39 -0.16
C ARG A 89 3.27 18.34 -0.59
N SER A 90 3.51 18.01 -1.86
CA SER A 90 4.87 18.03 -2.41
C SER A 90 5.18 19.40 -3.02
N ALA A 91 6.18 20.10 -2.49
CA ALA A 91 6.64 21.38 -3.04
C ALA A 91 7.16 21.24 -4.49
N GLN A 92 7.73 20.07 -4.81
CA GLN A 92 8.31 19.73 -6.11
C GLN A 92 7.32 18.99 -7.02
N LYS A 93 6.06 18.82 -6.59
CA LYS A 93 5.00 18.08 -7.31
C LYS A 93 5.40 16.65 -7.69
N TYR A 94 6.12 15.96 -6.80
CA TYR A 94 6.43 14.55 -7.02
C TYR A 94 5.17 13.69 -6.85
N ASN A 95 4.95 12.81 -7.82
CA ASN A 95 3.80 11.90 -7.85
C ASN A 95 4.09 10.59 -7.11
N LEU A 96 5.35 10.37 -6.73
CA LEU A 96 5.86 9.13 -6.17
C LEU A 96 7.03 9.45 -5.23
N SER A 97 6.92 9.01 -3.98
CA SER A 97 7.96 9.13 -2.96
C SER A 97 8.71 7.80 -2.76
N CYS A 98 7.99 6.69 -2.68
CA CYS A 98 8.54 5.34 -2.67
C CYS A 98 7.64 4.43 -3.51
N ILE A 99 8.22 3.42 -4.15
CA ILE A 99 7.48 2.35 -4.81
C ILE A 99 8.13 1.02 -4.48
N MET A 100 7.31 0.02 -4.17
CA MET A 100 7.77 -1.32 -3.85
C MET A 100 6.81 -2.35 -4.42
N VAL A 101 7.38 -3.40 -5.02
CA VAL A 101 6.67 -4.63 -5.37
C VAL A 101 7.35 -5.77 -4.62
N LEU A 102 6.55 -6.57 -3.91
CA LEU A 102 7.08 -7.71 -3.16
C LEU A 102 7.82 -8.66 -4.10
N PRO A 103 8.94 -9.27 -3.65
CA PRO A 103 9.74 -10.16 -4.49
C PRO A 103 8.96 -11.24 -5.23
N SER A 104 7.96 -11.85 -4.58
CA SER A 104 7.10 -12.90 -5.17
C SER A 104 6.23 -12.43 -6.34
N TYR A 105 6.01 -11.12 -6.49
CA TYR A 105 5.20 -10.51 -7.54
C TYR A 105 6.05 -9.72 -8.55
N GLN A 106 7.38 -9.78 -8.46
CA GLN A 106 8.26 -9.16 -9.43
C GLN A 106 8.18 -9.85 -10.80
N LYS A 107 8.52 -9.11 -11.86
CA LYS A 107 8.46 -9.57 -13.27
C LYS A 107 7.07 -9.99 -13.77
N GLN A 108 6.01 -9.66 -13.03
CA GLN A 108 4.61 -9.90 -13.42
C GLN A 108 3.87 -8.59 -13.80
N ALA A 109 4.61 -7.58 -14.27
CA ALA A 109 4.10 -6.26 -14.67
C ALA A 109 3.48 -5.38 -13.55
N PHE A 110 3.38 -5.85 -12.29
CA PHE A 110 2.85 -5.03 -11.19
C PHE A 110 3.63 -3.73 -10.94
N GLY A 111 4.94 -3.73 -11.16
CA GLY A 111 5.74 -2.50 -11.08
C GLY A 111 5.31 -1.47 -12.12
N ARG A 112 5.06 -1.90 -13.37
CA ARG A 112 4.56 -1.03 -14.43
C ARG A 112 3.16 -0.53 -14.11
N PHE A 113 2.28 -1.42 -13.65
CA PHE A 113 0.93 -1.06 -13.21
C PHE A 113 0.93 0.04 -12.14
N LEU A 114 1.75 -0.08 -11.09
CA LEU A 114 1.84 0.94 -10.03
C LEU A 114 2.37 2.28 -10.54
N ILE A 115 3.34 2.26 -11.47
CA ILE A 115 3.86 3.49 -12.12
C ILE A 115 2.76 4.17 -12.93
N ASP A 116 2.08 3.42 -13.79
CA ASP A 116 0.99 3.96 -14.62
C ASP A 116 -0.14 4.51 -13.73
N PHE A 117 -0.50 3.77 -12.67
CA PHE A 117 -1.50 4.20 -11.70
C PHE A 117 -1.11 5.50 -10.99
N SER A 118 0.15 5.68 -10.60
CA SER A 118 0.63 6.92 -9.93
C SER A 118 0.44 8.18 -10.78
N THR A 119 0.55 8.03 -12.11
CA THR A 119 0.32 9.12 -13.07
C THR A 119 -1.17 9.47 -13.15
N VAL A 120 -2.03 8.45 -13.22
CA VAL A 120 -3.49 8.61 -13.25
C VAL A 120 -4.00 9.21 -11.93
N ALA A 121 -3.59 8.66 -10.79
CA ALA A 121 -3.98 9.13 -9.46
C ALA A 121 -3.55 10.58 -9.20
N THR A 122 -2.48 11.05 -9.83
CA THR A 122 -2.09 12.47 -9.75
C THR A 122 -2.93 13.35 -10.67
N THR A 123 -3.21 12.89 -11.88
CA THR A 123 -3.99 13.65 -12.87
C THR A 123 -5.46 13.79 -12.45
N PHE A 124 -6.00 12.82 -11.71
CA PHE A 124 -7.38 12.82 -11.20
C PHE A 124 -7.63 13.72 -9.97
N ILE A 125 -6.65 14.51 -9.52
CA ILE A 125 -6.88 15.56 -8.50
C ILE A 125 -7.74 16.74 -9.06
N PHE A 126 -8.16 16.73 -10.33
CA PHE A 126 -9.05 17.77 -10.89
C PHE A 126 -10.40 17.33 -11.50
N ILE A 127 -10.77 16.04 -11.53
CA ILE A 127 -12.03 15.59 -12.20
C ILE A 127 -12.96 14.74 -11.29
N CYS A 128 -12.79 14.80 -9.96
CA CYS A 128 -13.82 14.31 -9.04
C CYS A 128 -14.39 15.43 -8.13
N TYR A 129 -14.19 16.70 -8.52
CA TYR A 129 -14.78 17.90 -7.89
C TYR A 129 -15.35 18.90 -8.92
N ASN A 130 -15.84 18.41 -10.06
CA ASN A 130 -16.83 19.10 -10.91
C ASN A 130 -17.69 18.08 -11.65
#